data_AF-A0A0F9B5N1-F1
#
_entry.id   AF-A0A0F9B5N1-F1
#
_cell.length_a   1.000
_cell.length_b   1.000
_cell.length_c   1.000
_cell.angle_alpha   90.00
_cell.angle_beta   90.00
_cell.angle_gamma   90.00
#
_symmetry.space_group_name_H-M   'P 1'
#
loop_
_entity.id
_entity.type
_entity.pdbx_description
1 polymer ?
#
loop_
_entity_poly.entity_id
_entity_poly.type
_entity_poly.pdbx_seq_one_letter_code
_entity_poly.pdbx_strand_id
1 'polypeptide(L)'
;NAVASHEQRVDAFLKAWMADAFAGLVMGVVQGYSPNDIDARIGETRADGTQMEYALSLLLSTEVQISIGDADDAFITDFGNMVQERRWQTMEDERVCPTCKPNNGKTPEKATTTIPAHPRCRCYWRTVPASYKGLAGDAAVSGAKDGAMVIRDPQTGKTIGTVLVSFDDWSQAVAN
;
A
#
# COMPACT_ATOMS: atom_id res chain seq x y z
N ASN A 1 9.70 -1.64 -25.13
CA ASN A 1 9.69 -2.71 -24.10
C ASN A 1 8.59 -2.40 -23.11
N ALA A 2 7.43 -3.03 -23.25
CA ALA A 2 6.35 -2.88 -22.27
C ALA A 2 6.79 -3.54 -20.96
N VAL A 3 6.70 -2.81 -19.86
CA VAL A 3 6.96 -3.34 -18.52
C VAL A 3 5.79 -4.29 -18.21
N ALA A 4 6.09 -5.55 -17.85
CA ALA A 4 5.07 -6.52 -17.48
C ALA A 4 4.21 -5.99 -16.31
N SER A 5 2.90 -6.26 -16.34
CA SER A 5 1.99 -5.85 -15.26
C SER A 5 2.40 -6.48 -13.93
N HIS A 6 1.95 -5.91 -12.81
CA HIS A 6 2.25 -6.49 -11.49
C HIS A 6 1.85 -7.95 -11.38
N GLU A 7 0.64 -8.26 -11.85
CA GLU A 7 0.05 -9.60 -11.91
C GLU A 7 0.89 -10.57 -12.76
N GLN A 8 1.38 -10.12 -13.93
CA GLN A 8 2.27 -10.93 -14.78
C GLN A 8 3.59 -11.26 -14.09
N ARG A 9 4.14 -10.34 -13.29
CA ARG A 9 5.37 -10.58 -12.52
C ARG A 9 5.13 -11.55 -11.36
N VAL A 10 3.99 -11.43 -10.68
CA VAL A 10 3.55 -12.35 -9.61
C VAL A 10 3.41 -13.77 -10.16
N ASP A 11 2.67 -13.92 -11.26
CA ASP A 11 2.41 -15.21 -11.90
C ASP A 11 3.72 -15.88 -12.37
N ALA A 12 4.60 -15.13 -13.03
CA ALA A 12 5.90 -15.65 -13.46
C ALA A 12 6.76 -16.12 -12.29
N PHE A 13 6.78 -15.35 -11.19
CA PHE A 13 7.51 -15.71 -9.98
C PHE A 13 6.96 -17.00 -9.33
N LEU A 14 5.63 -17.08 -9.14
CA LEU A 14 4.98 -18.24 -8.53
C LEU A 14 5.24 -19.52 -9.36
N LYS A 15 5.16 -19.43 -10.68
CA LYS A 15 5.45 -20.55 -11.59
C LYS A 15 6.90 -21.01 -11.48
N ALA A 16 7.85 -20.08 -11.45
CA ALA A 16 9.27 -20.41 -11.33
C ALA A 16 9.58 -21.09 -10.00
N TRP A 17 9.06 -20.57 -8.89
CA TRP A 17 9.25 -21.19 -7.59
C TRP A 17 8.59 -22.57 -7.50
N MET A 18 7.36 -22.71 -7.99
CA MET A 18 6.68 -24.01 -8.00
C MET A 18 7.50 -25.05 -8.76
N ALA A 19 8.04 -24.68 -9.93
CA ALA A 19 8.87 -25.58 -10.72
C ALA A 19 10.11 -26.05 -9.94
N ASP A 20 10.83 -25.14 -9.28
CA ASP A 20 12.01 -25.48 -8.47
C ASP A 20 11.66 -26.31 -7.23
N ALA A 21 10.58 -25.96 -6.52
CA ALA A 21 10.14 -26.70 -5.34
C ALA A 21 9.73 -28.15 -5.71
N PHE A 22 8.99 -28.32 -6.81
CA PHE A 22 8.65 -29.64 -7.33
C PHE A 22 9.88 -30.43 -7.79
N ALA A 23 10.84 -29.77 -8.46
CA ALA A 23 12.10 -30.40 -8.83
C ALA A 23 12.88 -30.88 -7.59
N GLY A 24 12.94 -30.07 -6.54
CA GLY A 24 13.55 -30.43 -5.26
C GLY A 24 12.87 -31.64 -4.61
N LEU A 25 11.53 -31.67 -4.59
CA LEU A 25 10.75 -32.81 -4.10
C LEU A 25 11.04 -34.09 -4.88
N VAL A 26 10.93 -34.04 -6.22
CA VAL A 26 11.17 -35.21 -7.09
C VAL A 26 12.59 -35.72 -6.93
N MET A 27 13.59 -34.84 -6.93
CA MET A 27 14.98 -35.23 -6.77
C MET A 27 15.25 -35.79 -5.37
N GLY A 28 14.64 -35.25 -4.33
CA GLY A 28 14.78 -35.77 -2.97
C GLY A 28 14.20 -37.17 -2.80
N VAL A 29 13.03 -37.42 -3.40
CA VAL A 29 12.43 -38.77 -3.43
C VAL A 29 13.33 -39.75 -4.18
N VAL A 30 13.82 -39.36 -5.37
CA VAL A 30 14.73 -40.20 -6.18
C VAL A 30 16.05 -40.49 -5.46
N GLN A 31 16.56 -39.54 -4.66
CA GLN A 31 17.81 -39.67 -3.90
C GLN A 31 17.62 -40.36 -2.54
N GLY A 32 16.38 -40.72 -2.16
CA GLY A 32 16.09 -41.42 -0.90
C GLY A 32 16.21 -40.55 0.34
N TYR A 33 16.07 -39.23 0.20
CA TYR A 33 16.08 -38.31 1.34
C TYR A 33 14.86 -38.51 2.24
N SER A 34 15.04 -38.22 3.53
CA SER A 34 13.92 -38.24 4.47
C SER A 34 12.97 -37.06 4.17
N PRO A 35 11.68 -37.16 4.53
CA PRO A 35 10.74 -36.03 4.36
C PRO A 35 11.24 -34.72 4.97
N ASN A 36 11.96 -34.78 6.10
CA ASN A 36 12.51 -33.58 6.76
C ASN A 36 13.65 -32.95 5.95
N ASP A 37 14.50 -33.76 5.31
CA ASP A 37 15.59 -33.25 4.45
C ASP A 37 15.05 -32.63 3.16
N ILE A 38 13.95 -33.19 2.64
CA ILE A 38 13.22 -32.64 1.48
C ILE A 38 12.59 -31.29 1.85
N ASP A 39 11.92 -31.21 3.01
CA ASP A 39 11.30 -29.99 3.52
C ASP A 39 12.34 -28.86 3.71
N ALA A 40 13.48 -29.17 4.34
CA ALA A 40 14.57 -28.21 4.51
C ALA A 40 15.08 -27.65 3.16
N ARG A 41 15.21 -28.50 2.13
CA ARG A 41 15.64 -28.08 0.78
C ARG A 41 14.59 -27.27 0.04
N ILE A 42 13.31 -27.59 0.20
CA ILE A 42 12.22 -26.78 -0.34
C ILE A 42 12.22 -25.39 0.32
N GLY A 43 12.43 -25.32 1.64
CA GLY A 43 12.58 -24.05 2.37
C GLY A 43 13.79 -23.22 1.94
N GLU A 44 14.84 -23.84 1.41
CA GLU A 44 15.99 -23.15 0.83
C GLU A 44 15.77 -22.73 -0.63
N THR A 45 14.67 -23.15 -1.27
CA THR A 45 14.41 -22.88 -2.69
C THR A 45 14.25 -21.39 -2.94
N ARG A 46 14.92 -20.92 -3.98
CA ARG A 46 14.93 -19.51 -4.38
C ARG A 46 14.52 -19.37 -5.83
N ALA A 47 13.41 -18.69 -6.09
CA ALA A 47 13.08 -18.25 -7.45
C ALA A 47 13.76 -16.91 -7.71
N ASP A 48 14.58 -16.85 -8.77
CA ASP A 48 15.37 -15.66 -9.12
C ASP A 48 16.20 -15.12 -7.92
N GLY A 49 16.87 -16.03 -7.21
CA GLY A 49 17.71 -15.68 -6.05
C GLY A 49 16.95 -15.28 -4.79
N THR A 50 15.62 -15.32 -4.80
CA THR A 50 14.76 -14.84 -3.71
C THR A 50 13.98 -15.98 -3.05
N GLN A 51 14.01 -16.06 -1.72
CA GLN A 51 13.20 -17.01 -0.95
C GLN A 51 11.71 -16.69 -1.05
N MET A 52 10.87 -17.72 -1.03
CA MET A 52 9.43 -17.58 -1.22
C MET A 52 8.77 -16.72 -0.14
N GLU A 53 9.15 -16.87 1.13
CA GLU A 53 8.59 -16.09 2.23
C GLU A 53 8.87 -14.59 2.03
N TYR A 54 10.09 -14.26 1.62
CA TYR A 54 10.49 -12.89 1.35
C TYR A 54 9.75 -12.32 0.14
N ALA A 55 9.63 -13.11 -0.94
CA ALA A 55 8.91 -12.69 -2.13
C ALA A 55 7.41 -12.49 -1.87
N LEU A 56 6.76 -13.42 -1.17
CA LEU A 56 5.36 -13.28 -0.74
C LEU A 56 5.17 -12.04 0.11
N SER A 57 6.07 -11.78 1.07
CA SER A 57 6.04 -10.55 1.86
C SER A 57 6.10 -9.30 0.98
N LEU A 58 7.02 -9.25 0.00
CA LEU A 58 7.12 -8.12 -0.93
C LEU A 58 5.84 -7.94 -1.76
N LEU A 59 5.30 -9.04 -2.28
CA LEU A 59 4.09 -9.03 -3.11
C LEU A 59 2.88 -8.56 -2.30
N LEU A 60 2.63 -9.17 -1.14
CA LEU A 60 1.51 -8.83 -0.27
C LEU A 60 1.54 -7.37 0.16
N SER A 61 2.69 -6.85 0.61
CA SER A 61 2.81 -5.43 0.97
C SER A 61 2.54 -4.51 -0.21
N THR A 62 2.99 -4.89 -1.41
CA THR A 62 2.77 -4.10 -2.63
C THR A 62 1.29 -4.11 -3.02
N GLU A 63 0.62 -5.27 -2.99
CA GLU A 63 -0.80 -5.39 -3.34
C GLU A 63 -1.72 -4.65 -2.37
N VAL A 64 -1.41 -4.68 -1.06
CA VAL A 64 -2.16 -3.89 -0.07
C VAL A 64 -2.02 -2.39 -0.38
N GLN A 65 -0.83 -1.94 -0.75
CA GLN A 65 -0.59 -0.53 -1.10
C GLN A 65 -1.31 -0.11 -2.38
N ILE A 66 -1.38 -0.99 -3.39
CA ILE A 66 -2.18 -0.79 -4.61
C ILE A 66 -3.66 -0.70 -4.24
N SER A 67 -4.16 -1.64 -3.43
CA SER A 67 -5.57 -1.68 -2.99
C SER A 67 -5.98 -0.41 -2.23
N ILE A 68 -5.08 0.15 -1.41
CA ILE A 68 -5.30 1.44 -0.75
C ILE A 68 -5.38 2.57 -1.79
N GLY A 69 -4.51 2.56 -2.79
CA GLY A 69 -4.54 3.51 -3.91
C GLY A 69 -5.87 3.46 -4.69
N ASP A 70 -6.35 2.26 -4.99
CA ASP A 70 -7.63 2.02 -5.69
C ASP A 70 -8.82 2.47 -4.85
N ALA A 71 -8.80 2.19 -3.53
CA ALA A 71 -9.84 2.66 -2.61
C ALA A 71 -9.88 4.20 -2.52
N ASP A 72 -8.71 4.84 -2.53
CA ASP A 72 -8.57 6.30 -2.55
C ASP A 72 -9.05 6.89 -3.89
N ASP A 73 -8.79 6.23 -5.02
CA ASP A 73 -9.33 6.63 -6.34
C ASP A 73 -10.86 6.51 -6.41
N ALA A 74 -11.43 5.44 -5.85
CA ALA A 74 -12.87 5.29 -5.73
C ALA A 74 -13.48 6.39 -4.84
N PHE A 75 -12.85 6.70 -3.71
CA PHE A 75 -13.27 7.80 -2.84
C PHE A 75 -13.25 9.15 -3.56
N ILE A 76 -12.19 9.46 -4.31
CA ILE A 76 -12.11 10.70 -5.10
C ILE A 76 -13.17 10.72 -6.21
N THR A 77 -13.48 9.57 -6.82
CA THR A 77 -14.53 9.48 -7.84
C THR A 77 -15.90 9.81 -7.27
N ASP A 78 -16.23 9.25 -6.09
CA ASP A 78 -17.53 9.42 -5.45
C ASP A 78 -17.69 10.79 -4.76
N PHE A 79 -16.59 11.35 -4.23
CA PHE A 79 -16.59 12.56 -3.38
C PHE A 79 -15.70 13.69 -3.91
N GLY A 80 -15.35 13.68 -5.20
CA GLY A 80 -14.35 14.58 -5.79
C GLY A 80 -14.67 16.07 -5.64
N ASN A 81 -15.95 16.45 -5.56
CA ASN A 81 -16.38 17.82 -5.26
C ASN A 81 -16.03 18.29 -3.83
N MET A 82 -15.68 17.35 -2.95
CA MET A 82 -15.26 17.59 -1.57
C MET A 82 -13.75 17.34 -1.38
N VAL A 83 -13.01 17.00 -2.45
CA VAL A 83 -11.56 16.80 -2.43
C VAL A 83 -10.85 18.06 -2.93
N GLN A 84 -9.86 18.55 -2.17
CA GLN A 84 -9.03 19.68 -2.57
C GLN A 84 -7.98 19.23 -3.57
N GLU A 85 -7.23 18.22 -3.16
CA GLU A 85 -6.13 17.65 -3.91
C GLU A 85 -5.79 16.26 -3.38
N ARG A 86 -5.23 15.44 -4.26
CA ARG A 86 -4.46 14.27 -3.88
C ARG A 86 -2.99 14.65 -3.95
N ARG A 87 -2.19 14.30 -2.95
CA ARG A 87 -0.74 14.57 -2.97
C ARG A 87 0.07 13.36 -2.56
N TRP A 88 1.25 13.25 -3.16
CA TRP A 88 2.25 12.26 -2.81
C TRP A 88 2.80 12.56 -1.42
N GLN A 89 2.65 11.64 -0.48
CA GLN A 89 3.19 11.77 0.86
C GLN A 89 4.27 10.70 1.08
N THR A 90 5.47 11.12 1.45
CA THR A 90 6.53 10.21 1.89
C THR A 90 6.39 9.91 3.37
N MET A 91 7.03 8.84 3.86
CA MET A 91 7.19 8.56 5.29
C MET A 91 8.07 9.60 6.04
N GLU A 92 8.65 10.57 5.33
CA GLU A 92 9.51 11.63 5.89
C GLU A 92 10.70 11.12 6.72
N ASP A 93 11.14 9.88 6.46
CA ASP A 93 12.30 9.27 7.11
C ASP A 93 13.52 9.13 6.18
N GLU A 94 14.65 8.73 6.76
CA GLU A 94 15.92 8.55 6.02
C GLU A 94 15.88 7.37 5.04
N ARG A 95 14.89 6.47 5.16
CA ARG A 95 14.73 5.29 4.29
C ARG A 95 13.97 5.61 3.01
N VAL A 96 13.39 6.81 2.88
CA VAL A 96 12.75 7.27 1.64
C VAL A 96 13.79 7.36 0.52
N CYS A 97 13.54 6.65 -0.58
CA CYS A 97 14.52 6.54 -1.66
C CYS A 97 14.72 7.89 -2.41
N PRO A 98 15.88 8.08 -3.07
CA PRO A 98 16.18 9.30 -3.84
C PRO A 98 15.21 9.56 -5.00
N THR A 99 14.56 8.52 -5.54
CA THR A 99 13.57 8.66 -6.62
C THR A 99 12.26 9.26 -6.12
N CYS A 100 11.81 8.87 -4.92
CA CYS A 100 10.52 9.29 -4.38
C CYS A 100 10.59 10.58 -3.58
N LYS A 101 11.73 10.87 -2.94
CA LYS A 101 11.93 12.07 -2.13
C LYS A 101 11.56 13.38 -2.87
N PRO A 102 11.90 13.58 -4.16
CA PRO A 102 11.51 14.77 -4.91
C PRO A 102 10.03 14.86 -5.25
N ASN A 103 9.25 13.78 -5.08
CA ASN A 103 7.82 13.77 -5.35
C ASN A 103 6.97 14.17 -4.14
N ASN A 104 7.56 14.28 -2.94
CA ASN A 104 6.82 14.68 -1.74
C ASN A 104 6.04 15.99 -1.96
N GLY A 105 4.75 15.99 -1.65
CA GLY A 105 3.83 17.11 -1.82
C GLY A 105 3.33 17.35 -3.24
N LYS A 106 3.76 16.57 -4.25
CA LYS A 106 3.27 16.73 -5.63
C LYS A 106 1.93 16.07 -5.83
N THR A 107 1.09 16.67 -6.68
CA THR A 107 -0.14 16.05 -7.18
C THR A 107 0.17 14.95 -8.19
N PRO A 108 -0.77 14.02 -8.49
CA PRO A 108 -0.56 12.96 -9.48
C PRO A 108 -0.04 13.45 -10.83
N GLU A 109 -0.48 14.63 -11.28
CA GLU A 109 -0.09 15.21 -12.58
C GLU A 109 1.34 15.75 -12.57
N LYS A 110 1.88 16.08 -11.40
CA LYS A 110 3.23 16.64 -11.22
C LYS A 110 4.25 15.58 -10.81
N ALA A 111 3.81 14.45 -10.27
CA ALA A 111 4.68 13.35 -9.89
C ALA A 111 5.35 12.73 -11.13
N THR A 112 6.60 12.30 -10.98
CA THR A 112 7.36 11.69 -12.10
C THR A 112 7.03 10.22 -12.34
N THR A 113 6.27 9.61 -11.44
CA THR A 113 5.86 8.20 -11.44
C THR A 113 4.58 8.06 -10.60
N THR A 114 4.03 6.86 -10.54
CA THR A 114 2.89 6.50 -9.68
C THR A 114 3.34 5.77 -8.40
N ILE A 115 2.48 5.73 -7.39
CA ILE A 115 2.65 4.92 -6.18
C ILE A 115 1.92 3.59 -6.39
N PRO A 116 2.51 2.43 -5.99
CA PRO A 116 3.87 2.30 -5.47
C PRO A 116 4.93 2.38 -6.58
N ALA A 117 6.00 3.15 -6.37
CA ALA A 117 7.08 3.28 -7.36
C ALA A 117 7.97 2.02 -7.46
N HIS A 118 8.01 1.22 -6.40
CA HIS A 118 8.78 -0.01 -6.28
C HIS A 118 8.22 -0.87 -5.13
N PRO A 119 8.59 -2.15 -5.01
CA PRO A 119 8.24 -2.95 -3.84
C PRO A 119 8.72 -2.27 -2.53
N ARG A 120 7.92 -2.37 -1.47
CA ARG A 120 8.14 -1.65 -0.18
C ARG A 120 8.32 -0.14 -0.36
N CYS A 121 7.53 0.48 -1.24
CA CYS A 121 7.57 1.92 -1.40
C CYS A 121 7.12 2.59 -0.09
N ARG A 122 7.96 3.48 0.45
CA ARG A 122 7.68 4.24 1.68
C ARG A 122 6.83 5.49 1.41
N CYS A 123 5.95 5.45 0.42
CA CYS A 123 5.17 6.59 -0.02
C CYS A 123 3.72 6.18 -0.20
N TYR A 124 2.79 7.09 0.03
CA TYR A 124 1.37 6.83 -0.15
C TYR A 124 0.68 8.05 -0.73
N TRP A 125 -0.46 7.82 -1.38
CA TRP A 125 -1.31 8.92 -1.77
C TRP A 125 -2.07 9.41 -0.56
N ARG A 126 -2.02 10.72 -0.37
CA ARG A 126 -2.78 11.40 0.67
C ARG A 126 -3.82 12.29 0.03
N THR A 127 -5.09 11.94 0.24
CA THR A 127 -6.22 12.77 -0.16
C THR A 127 -6.45 13.85 0.89
N VAL A 128 -6.44 15.09 0.43
CA VAL A 128 -6.72 16.28 1.24
C VAL A 128 -8.11 16.78 0.85
N PRO A 129 -9.10 16.72 1.73
CA PRO A 129 -10.43 17.20 1.40
C PRO A 129 -10.49 18.74 1.36
N ALA A 130 -11.28 19.28 0.44
CA ALA A 130 -11.53 20.71 0.24
C ALA A 130 -12.30 21.31 1.41
N SER A 131 -13.20 20.52 2.00
CA SER A 131 -13.90 20.89 3.21
C SER A 131 -14.37 19.63 3.94
N TYR A 132 -13.72 19.29 5.05
CA TYR A 132 -14.23 18.33 6.03
C TYR A 132 -15.59 18.78 6.59
N LYS A 133 -15.87 20.09 6.66
CA LYS A 133 -17.19 20.63 6.98
C LYS A 133 -18.21 20.25 5.90
N GLY A 134 -17.84 20.35 4.62
CA GLY A 134 -18.66 19.91 3.49
C GLY A 134 -18.91 18.40 3.49
N LEU A 135 -17.88 17.59 3.75
CA LEU A 135 -18.00 16.13 3.95
C LEU A 135 -18.91 15.75 5.11
N ALA A 136 -18.87 16.51 6.21
CA ALA A 136 -19.70 16.26 7.37
C ALA A 136 -21.18 16.66 7.18
N GLY A 137 -21.52 17.48 6.17
CA GLY A 137 -22.89 17.89 5.88
C GLY A 137 -23.62 18.48 7.11
N ASP A 138 -24.83 18.01 7.39
CA ASP A 138 -25.64 18.44 8.54
C ASP A 138 -25.01 18.10 9.90
N ALA A 139 -24.03 17.20 9.94
CA ALA A 139 -23.28 16.88 11.15
C ALA A 139 -22.16 17.91 11.44
N ALA A 140 -21.90 18.86 10.54
CA ALA A 140 -20.81 19.82 10.69
C ALA A 140 -21.11 20.89 11.77
N VAL A 141 -20.11 21.20 12.60
CA VAL A 141 -20.27 22.16 13.70
C VAL A 141 -20.27 23.60 13.18
N SER A 142 -21.09 24.48 13.76
CA SER A 142 -21.04 25.92 13.49
C SER A 142 -19.64 26.47 13.83
N GLY A 143 -18.91 26.99 12.83
CA GLY A 143 -17.54 27.48 12.99
C GLY A 143 -16.45 26.41 12.87
N ALA A 144 -16.78 25.18 12.47
CA ALA A 144 -15.78 24.19 12.06
C ALA A 144 -14.92 24.78 10.92
N LYS A 145 -13.60 24.71 11.09
CA LYS A 145 -12.65 25.02 10.01
C LYS A 145 -12.83 23.96 8.93
N ASP A 146 -12.71 24.37 7.67
CA ASP A 146 -12.83 23.46 6.53
C ASP A 146 -11.85 22.27 6.59
N GLY A 147 -10.78 22.34 7.39
CA GLY A 147 -9.75 21.31 7.54
C GLY A 147 -9.98 20.21 8.60
N ALA A 148 -11.14 20.09 9.26
CA ALA A 148 -11.32 19.17 10.40
C ALA A 148 -12.71 18.49 10.51
N MET A 149 -12.79 17.16 10.71
CA MET A 149 -14.03 16.47 11.10
C MET A 149 -14.19 16.56 12.63
N VAL A 150 -15.34 17.00 13.13
CA VAL A 150 -15.54 17.28 14.57
C VAL A 150 -16.59 16.32 15.15
N ILE A 151 -16.24 15.60 16.22
CA ILE A 151 -17.12 14.68 16.95
C ILE A 151 -17.85 15.43 18.07
N ARG A 152 -19.16 15.19 18.20
CA ARG A 152 -20.02 15.76 19.25
C ARG A 152 -20.53 14.71 20.23
N ASP A 153 -20.77 15.16 21.45
CA ASP A 153 -21.63 14.46 22.41
C ASP A 153 -23.09 14.60 21.96
N PRO A 154 -23.81 13.48 21.71
CA PRO A 154 -25.17 13.49 21.19
C PRO A 154 -26.21 14.09 22.16
N GLN A 155 -25.91 14.15 23.46
CA GLN A 155 -26.84 14.70 24.47
C GLN A 155 -26.67 16.21 24.65
N THR A 156 -25.43 16.69 24.61
CA THR A 156 -25.11 18.09 24.92
C THR A 156 -24.83 18.95 23.70
N GLY A 157 -24.58 18.33 22.53
CA GLY A 157 -24.16 19.02 21.31
C GLY A 157 -22.77 19.66 21.43
N LYS A 158 -22.03 19.41 22.52
CA LYS A 158 -20.71 19.98 22.72
C LYS A 158 -19.68 19.19 21.90
N THR A 159 -18.70 19.89 21.33
CA THR A 159 -17.56 19.23 20.69
C THR A 159 -16.78 18.43 21.72
N ILE A 160 -16.61 17.14 21.48
CA ILE A 160 -15.83 16.22 22.32
C ILE A 160 -14.54 15.73 21.65
N GLY A 161 -14.38 15.95 20.34
CA GLY A 161 -13.14 15.60 19.65
C GLY A 161 -13.10 16.09 18.21
N THR A 162 -11.93 15.96 17.60
CA THR A 162 -11.69 16.20 16.18
C THR A 162 -10.97 14.98 15.61
N VAL A 163 -11.41 14.50 14.45
CA VAL A 163 -10.78 13.40 13.71
C VAL A 163 -10.29 13.92 12.37
N LEU A 164 -9.03 13.67 12.05
CA LEU A 164 -8.60 13.69 10.65
C LEU A 164 -8.97 12.31 10.09
N VAL A 165 -9.94 12.24 9.16
CA VAL A 165 -10.13 11.00 8.39
C VAL A 165 -8.97 10.94 7.43
N SER A 166 -8.09 9.98 7.68
CA SER A 166 -6.84 9.84 6.98
C SER A 166 -6.51 8.36 6.98
N PHE A 167 -6.21 7.84 5.80
CA PHE A 167 -5.61 6.51 5.66
C PHE A 167 -4.13 6.54 5.99
N ASP A 168 -3.59 7.63 6.55
CA ASP A 168 -2.15 7.80 6.80
C ASP A 168 -1.68 6.69 7.74
N ASP A 169 -2.41 6.34 8.81
CA ASP A 169 -1.99 5.28 9.74
C ASP A 169 -1.89 3.91 9.06
N TRP A 170 -2.89 3.54 8.25
CA TRP A 170 -2.88 2.30 7.47
C TRP A 170 -1.79 2.32 6.40
N SER A 171 -1.67 3.44 5.68
CA SER A 171 -0.67 3.63 4.64
C SER A 171 0.75 3.60 5.20
N GLN A 172 0.96 4.22 6.36
CA GLN A 172 2.23 4.22 7.08
C GLN A 172 2.57 2.83 7.60
N ALA A 173 1.60 2.08 8.12
CA ALA A 173 1.82 0.72 8.59
C ALA A 173 2.28 -0.22 7.47
N VAL A 174 1.68 -0.10 6.27
CA VAL A 174 2.03 -0.91 5.09
C VAL A 174 3.33 -0.44 4.44
N ALA A 175 3.62 0.85 4.51
CA ALA A 175 4.84 1.47 4.01
C ALA A 175 6.08 1.27 4.92
N ASN A 176 5.92 0.74 6.14
CA ASN A 176 6.98 0.65 7.14
C ASN A 176 7.96 -0.51 6.93
#